data_AF-A0A554VDF5-F1
#
_entry.id   AF-A0A554VDF5-F1
#
_cell.length_a   1.000
_cell.length_b   1.000
_cell.length_c   1.000
_cell.angle_alpha   90.00
_cell.angle_beta   90.00
_cell.angle_gamma   90.00
#
_symmetry.space_group_name_H-M   'P 1'
#
loop_
_entity.id
_entity.type
_entity.pdbx_description
1 polymer ?
#
loop_
_entity_poly.entity_id
_entity_poly.type
_entity_poly.pdbx_seq_one_letter_code
_entity_poly.pdbx_strand_id
1 'polypeptide(L)'
;MKLEFTCSQCKIQNKFVPVVSTRGQLQMQVGDEVEVECKYCNRKDKKHINRIDAVVDNKKILIVFIISIVISVVLFFMFGLIGSLVISLPILMWIQEGKSTSDFNSYKIRRK
;
A
#
# COMPACT_ATOMS: atom_id res chain seq x y z
N MET A 1 -2.89 1.03 -0.03
CA MET A 1 -1.48 0.66 -0.24
C MET A 1 -0.57 1.50 0.64
N LYS A 2 0.69 1.12 0.81
CA LYS A 2 1.75 1.89 1.48
C LYS A 2 2.94 2.07 0.54
N LEU A 3 3.69 3.15 0.71
CA LEU A 3 4.91 3.39 -0.08
C LEU A 3 6.15 2.95 0.71
N GLU A 4 7.08 2.33 0.01
CA GLU A 4 8.33 1.84 0.54
C GLU A 4 9.49 2.19 -0.40
N PHE A 5 10.69 2.27 0.15
CA PHE A 5 11.91 2.45 -0.62
C PHE A 5 13.00 1.49 -0.11
N THR A 6 13.84 1.03 -1.03
CA THR A 6 14.98 0.18 -0.69
C THR A 6 16.23 1.04 -0.47
N CYS A 7 16.84 0.97 0.72
CA CYS A 7 18.09 1.67 1.01
C CYS A 7 19.22 1.16 0.11
N SER A 8 20.08 2.04 -0.41
CA SER A 8 21.20 1.64 -1.29
C SER A 8 22.30 0.89 -0.54
N GLN A 9 22.45 1.16 0.77
CA GLN A 9 23.54 0.64 1.59
C GLN A 9 23.17 -0.71 2.22
N CYS A 10 22.13 -0.75 3.05
CA CYS A 10 21.72 -1.97 3.74
C CYS A 10 20.76 -2.86 2.94
N LYS A 11 20.23 -2.38 1.81
CA LYS A 11 19.24 -3.08 0.97
C LYS A 11 17.93 -3.44 1.70
N ILE A 12 17.69 -2.85 2.88
CA ILE A 12 16.47 -3.05 3.65
C ILE A 12 15.37 -2.11 3.13
N GLN A 13 14.15 -2.61 3.07
CA GLN A 13 12.96 -1.84 2.74
C GLN A 13 12.54 -0.96 3.91
N ASN A 14 12.28 0.31 3.63
CA ASN A 14 11.90 1.30 4.62
C ASN A 14 10.57 1.94 4.21
N LYS A 15 9.76 2.27 5.21
CA LYS A 15 8.51 2.99 4.99
C LYS A 15 8.80 4.40 4.48
N PHE A 16 8.15 4.76 3.38
CA PHE A 16 8.11 6.13 2.89
C PHE A 16 6.84 6.81 3.44
N VAL A 17 6.98 8.04 3.95
CA VAL A 17 5.94 8.72 4.75
C VAL A 17 4.74 9.23 3.94
N PRO A 18 4.90 9.88 2.77
CA PRO A 18 3.74 10.44 2.08
C PRO A 18 2.82 9.31 1.60
N VAL A 19 1.52 9.49 1.83
CA VAL A 19 0.48 8.55 1.46
C VAL A 19 -0.27 9.15 0.27
N VAL A 20 0.07 8.66 -0.93
CA VAL A 20 -0.51 9.14 -2.19
C VAL A 20 -0.95 7.96 -3.05
N SER A 21 -2.00 8.15 -3.83
CA SER A 21 -2.62 7.07 -4.63
C SER A 21 -1.97 6.86 -5.99
N THR A 22 -1.23 7.85 -6.50
CA THR A 22 -0.62 7.78 -7.84
C THR A 22 0.80 8.35 -7.84
N ARG A 23 1.63 7.86 -8.77
CA ARG A 23 3.02 8.33 -8.88
C ARG A 23 3.09 9.77 -9.42
N GLY A 24 2.13 10.21 -10.23
CA GLY A 24 2.03 11.61 -10.66
C GLY A 24 1.76 12.58 -9.50
N GLN A 25 0.83 12.24 -8.59
CA GLN A 25 0.62 13.02 -7.38
C GLN A 25 1.87 13.06 -6.49
N LEU A 26 2.60 11.93 -6.42
CA LEU A 26 3.85 11.90 -5.68
C LEU A 26 4.88 12.87 -6.28
N GLN A 27 5.00 12.92 -7.61
CA GLN A 27 5.89 13.86 -8.29
C GLN A 27 5.53 15.31 -8.01
N MET A 28 4.25 15.64 -7.95
CA MET A 28 3.80 16.99 -7.63
C MET A 28 4.15 17.41 -6.20
N GLN A 29 4.24 16.47 -5.26
CA GLN A 29 4.53 16.77 -3.85
C GLN A 29 6.03 16.88 -3.55
N VAL A 30 6.84 15.97 -4.10
CA VAL A 30 8.28 15.87 -3.76
C VAL A 30 9.22 16.17 -4.94
N GLY A 31 8.69 16.30 -6.16
CA GLY A 31 9.49 16.45 -7.37
C GLY A 31 10.02 15.11 -7.91
N ASP A 32 11.09 15.19 -8.69
CA ASP A 32 11.68 14.02 -9.38
C ASP A 32 12.59 13.17 -8.46
N GLU A 33 13.23 13.83 -7.49
CA GLU A 33 14.15 13.21 -6.55
C GLU A 33 13.79 13.60 -5.12
N VAL A 34 13.82 12.62 -4.22
CA VAL A 34 13.55 12.79 -2.81
C VAL A 34 14.76 12.32 -1.99
N GLU A 35 15.11 13.10 -0.97
CA GLU A 35 16.05 12.67 0.06
C GLU A 35 15.29 11.84 1.10
N VAL A 36 15.73 10.60 1.29
CA VAL A 36 15.13 9.66 2.24
C VAL A 36 16.16 9.20 3.25
N GLU A 37 15.75 9.10 4.50
CA GLU A 37 16.58 8.60 5.58
C GLU A 37 16.19 7.15 5.91
N CYS A 38 17.17 6.25 5.87
CA CYS A 38 16.95 4.86 6.26
C CYS A 38 16.92 4.73 7.78
N LYS A 39 15.85 4.16 8.34
CA LYS A 39 15.71 3.97 9.80
C LYS A 39 16.62 2.90 10.39
N TYR A 40 17.21 2.05 9.55
CA TYR A 40 18.09 0.96 10.00
C TYR A 40 19.56 1.37 10.04
N CYS A 41 20.03 2.15 9.06
CA CYS A 41 21.43 2.57 8.98
C CYS A 41 21.66 4.07 9.19
N ASN A 42 20.58 4.85 9.41
CA ASN A 42 20.57 6.30 9.63
C ASN A 42 21.32 7.12 8.55
N ARG A 43 21.46 6.56 7.35
CA ARG A 43 22.04 7.25 6.21
C ARG A 43 20.95 7.88 5.37
N LYS A 44 21.26 9.08 4.88
CA LYS A 44 20.45 9.78 3.89
C LYS A 44 20.86 9.35 2.49
N ASP A 45 19.86 9.01 1.69
CA ASP A 45 20.01 8.59 0.31
C ASP A 45 19.13 9.48 -0.56
N LYS A 46 19.68 9.96 -1.69
CA LYS A 46 18.87 10.60 -2.72
C LYS A 46 18.29 9.53 -3.65
N LYS A 47 16.97 9.46 -3.73
CA LYS A 47 16.26 8.47 -4.55
C LYS A 47 15.35 9.18 -5.55
N HIS A 48 15.46 8.76 -6.81
CA HIS A 48 14.49 9.12 -7.83
C HIS A 48 13.13 8.48 -7.51
N ILE A 49 12.04 9.18 -7.82
CA ILE A 49 10.67 8.77 -7.52
C ILE A 49 10.30 7.36 -8.04
N ASN A 50 10.81 6.97 -9.22
CA ASN A 50 10.64 5.63 -9.77
C ASN A 50 11.29 4.48 -8.96
N ARG A 51 12.12 4.79 -7.96
CA ARG A 51 12.69 3.81 -7.02
C ARG A 51 11.87 3.67 -5.72
N ILE A 52 10.71 4.31 -5.69
CA ILE A 52 9.72 4.19 -4.62
C ILE A 52 8.66 3.21 -5.11
N ASP A 53 8.48 2.15 -4.33
CA ASP A 53 7.59 1.05 -4.63
C ASP A 53 6.34 1.17 -3.75
N ALA A 54 5.17 0.95 -4.36
CA ALA A 54 3.96 0.70 -3.61
C ALA A 54 3.91 -0.78 -3.20
N VAL A 55 3.44 -1.05 -1.99
CA VAL A 55 3.22 -2.37 -1.43
C VAL A 55 1.82 -2.42 -0.81
N VAL A 56 1.16 -3.57 -0.91
CA VAL A 56 -0.14 -3.79 -0.28
C VAL A 56 0.00 -3.70 1.25
N ASP A 57 -0.92 -2.97 1.89
CA ASP A 57 -0.93 -2.85 3.34
C ASP A 57 -1.73 -4.01 3.96
N ASN A 58 -1.05 -5.15 4.14
CA ASN A 58 -1.67 -6.36 4.68
C ASN A 58 -2.25 -6.16 6.08
N LYS A 59 -1.78 -5.18 6.86
CA LYS A 59 -2.32 -4.90 8.20
C LYS A 59 -3.75 -4.36 8.10
N LYS A 60 -4.01 -3.45 7.16
CA LYS A 60 -5.36 -2.92 6.93
C LYS A 60 -6.31 -4.02 6.46
N ILE A 61 -5.85 -4.87 5.54
CA ILE A 61 -6.65 -5.99 5.02
C ILE A 61 -7.00 -6.97 6.15
N LEU A 62 -6.05 -7.29 7.02
CA LEU A 62 -6.29 -8.19 8.16
C LEU A 62 -7.35 -7.64 9.12
N ILE A 63 -7.29 -6.33 9.43
CA ILE A 63 -8.29 -5.69 10.31
C ILE A 63 -9.69 -5.77 9.67
N VAL A 64 -9.80 -5.44 8.38
CA VAL A 64 -11.08 -5.52 7.66
C VAL A 64 -11.59 -6.95 7.61
N PHE A 65 -10.71 -7.94 7.42
CA PHE A 65 -11.07 -9.34 7.40
C PHE A 65 -11.67 -9.80 8.74
N ILE A 66 -11.04 -9.43 9.87
CA ILE A 66 -11.56 -9.75 11.20
C ILE A 66 -12.94 -9.11 11.43
N ILE A 67 -13.10 -7.83 11.07
CA ILE A 67 -14.38 -7.12 11.19
C ILE A 67 -15.46 -7.78 10.34
N SER A 68 -15.14 -8.15 9.09
CA SER A 68 -16.05 -8.84 8.17
C SER A 68 -16.54 -10.17 8.76
N ILE A 69 -15.66 -10.95 9.40
CA ILE A 69 -16.06 -12.20 10.08
C ILE A 69 -17.05 -11.92 11.21
N VAL A 70 -16.76 -10.95 12.09
CA VAL A 70 -17.65 -10.60 13.20
C VAL A 70 -19.04 -10.19 12.71
N ILE A 71 -19.08 -9.32 11.69
CA ILE A 71 -20.33 -8.87 11.07
C ILE A 71 -21.07 -10.05 10.43
N SER A 72 -20.35 -10.94 9.73
CA SER A 72 -20.96 -12.10 9.07
C SER A 72 -21.59 -13.06 10.07
N VAL A 73 -20.96 -13.29 11.24
CA VAL A 73 -21.54 -14.10 12.32
C VAL A 73 -22.84 -13.50 12.83
N VAL A 74 -22.86 -12.18 13.10
CA VAL A 74 -24.08 -11.49 13.56
C VAL A 74 -25.20 -11.58 12.51
N LEU A 75 -24.88 -11.31 11.25
CA LEU A 75 -25.85 -11.38 10.15
C LEU A 75 -26.34 -12.81 9.88
N PHE A 76 -25.51 -13.81 10.13
CA PHE A 76 -25.89 -15.21 9.99
C PHE A 76 -27.03 -15.57 10.96
N PHE A 77 -26.99 -15.09 12.20
CA PHE A 77 -28.07 -15.32 13.17
C PHE A 77 -29.37 -14.57 12.83
N MET A 78 -29.28 -13.42 12.15
CA MET A 78 -30.46 -12.60 11.81
C MET A 78 -31.10 -12.97 10.46
N PHE A 79 -30.28 -13.23 9.45
CA PHE A 79 -30.69 -13.37 8.04
C PHE A 79 -30.31 -14.73 7.43
N GLY A 80 -29.73 -15.65 8.23
CA GLY A 80 -29.25 -16.94 7.76
C GLY A 80 -28.11 -16.82 6.76
N LEU A 81 -28.09 -17.69 5.75
CA LEU A 81 -27.01 -17.77 4.75
C LEU A 81 -26.80 -16.48 3.94
N ILE A 82 -27.80 -15.59 3.84
CA ILE A 82 -27.64 -14.32 3.11
C ILE A 82 -26.56 -13.43 3.79
N GLY A 83 -26.37 -13.57 5.10
CA GLY A 83 -25.32 -12.88 5.86
C GLY A 83 -23.89 -13.30 5.52
N SER A 84 -23.69 -14.41 4.79
CA SER A 84 -22.36 -14.88 4.41
C SER A 84 -21.75 -14.13 3.21
N LEU A 85 -22.56 -13.34 2.49
CA LEU A 85 -22.07 -12.55 1.35
C LEU A 85 -21.00 -11.51 1.75
N VAL A 86 -21.01 -11.08 3.01
CA VAL A 86 -20.05 -10.11 3.58
C VAL A 86 -18.61 -10.65 3.60
N ILE A 87 -18.43 -11.97 3.56
CA ILE A 87 -17.12 -12.64 3.49
C ILE A 87 -16.41 -12.33 2.15
N SER A 88 -17.15 -11.93 1.11
CA SER A 88 -16.55 -11.53 -0.17
C SER A 88 -15.86 -10.15 -0.13
N LEU A 89 -16.22 -9.28 0.83
CA LEU A 89 -15.71 -7.90 0.88
C LEU A 89 -14.18 -7.81 1.07
N PRO A 90 -13.55 -8.56 2.00
CA PRO A 90 -12.10 -8.51 2.15
C PRO A 90 -11.35 -8.97 0.90
N ILE A 91 -11.91 -9.94 0.16
CA ILE A 91 -11.34 -10.46 -1.09
C ILE A 91 -11.37 -9.37 -2.15
N LEU A 92 -12.52 -8.71 -2.34
CA LEU A 92 -12.66 -7.61 -3.29
C LEU A 92 -11.72 -6.44 -2.95
N MET A 93 -11.59 -6.09 -1.67
CA MET A 93 -10.65 -5.06 -1.22
C MET A 93 -9.19 -5.45 -1.49
N TRP A 94 -8.81 -6.71 -1.30
CA TRP A 94 -7.46 -7.17 -1.61
C TRP A 94 -7.14 -7.08 -3.11
N ILE A 95 -8.09 -7.45 -3.97
CA ILE A 95 -7.97 -7.30 -5.43
C ILE A 95 -7.80 -5.83 -5.81
N GLN A 96 -8.62 -4.95 -5.23
CA GLN A 96 -8.56 -3.50 -5.49
C GLN A 96 -7.21 -2.90 -5.05
N GLU A 97 -6.74 -3.25 -3.84
CA GLU A 97 -5.46 -2.81 -3.30
C GLU A 97 -4.27 -3.33 -4.13
N GLY A 98 -4.34 -4.58 -4.59
CA GLY A 98 -3.36 -5.17 -5.51
C GLY A 98 -3.29 -4.43 -6.83
N LYS A 99 -4.44 -4.10 -7.43
CA LYS A 99 -4.50 -3.31 -8.66
C LYS A 99 -3.91 -1.91 -8.48
N SER A 100 -4.30 -1.19 -7.43
CA SER A 100 -3.76 0.15 -7.14
C SER A 100 -2.23 0.13 -6.96
N THR A 101 -1.72 -0.92 -6.31
CA THR A 101 -0.28 -1.12 -6.11
C THR A 101 0.44 -1.37 -7.44
N SER A 102 -0.13 -2.21 -8.30
CA SER A 102 0.39 -2.50 -9.64
C SER A 102 0.38 -1.26 -10.55
N ASP A 103 -0.72 -0.51 -10.54
CA ASP A 103 -0.89 0.70 -11.34
C ASP A 103 0.15 1.77 -10.93
N PHE A 104 0.38 1.94 -9.62
CA PHE A 104 1.42 2.82 -9.11
C PHE A 104 2.82 2.39 -9.57
N ASN A 105 3.15 1.10 -9.48
CA ASN A 105 4.48 0.60 -9.79
C ASN A 105 4.79 0.59 -11.29
N SER A 106 3.78 0.30 -12.11
CA SER A 106 3.90 0.23 -13.58
C SER A 106 4.09 1.60 -14.24
N TYR A 107 3.43 2.65 -13.74
CA TYR A 107 3.54 3.99 -14.29
C TYR A 107 4.89 4.62 -13.97
N LYS A 108 5.84 4.73 -14.91
CA LYS A 108 7.17 5.32 -14.66
C LYS A 108 7.27 6.73 -15.22
N ILE A 109 7.81 7.65 -14.43
CA ILE A 109 8.06 9.03 -14.87
C ILE A 109 9.36 9.08 -15.69
N ARG A 110 9.36 9.83 -16.78
CA ARG A 110 10.54 10.01 -17.63
C ARG A 110 11.63 10.75 -16.86
N ARG A 111 12.86 10.20 -16.87
CA ARG A 111 14.04 10.89 -16.33
C ARG A 111 14.46 12.00 -17.30
N LYS A 112 14.69 13.20 -16.77
CA LYS A 112 15.32 14.29 -17.50
C LYS A 112 16.83 14.27 -17.27
#